data_AF-A0A8R2D476-F1
#
_entry.id   AF-A0A8R2D476-F1
#
_cell.length_a   1.000
_cell.length_b   1.000
_cell.length_c   1.000
_cell.angle_alpha   90.00
_cell.angle_beta   90.00
_cell.angle_gamma   90.00
#
_symmetry.space_group_name_H-M   'P 1'
#
loop_
_entity.id
_entity.type
_entity.pdbx_description
1 polymer ?
#
loop_
_entity_poly.entity_id
_entity_poly.type
_entity_poly.pdbx_seq_one_letter_code
_entity_poly.pdbx_strand_id
1 'polypeptide(L)'
;MDGNTYTASWDHIVAMYDFDKKNEEFELRTLVKLNDNHINMARSKMKVSNAAQVFSHRVASTMKLVSDNAPKGSLLANAVGTAKFCLFMDKTFDSVNARTINPELGKPLRSAVTDKSPHIDHWKYAIKVFESMKFVNKTNGKSTIPPCIKNWIISLKSFLYLWIQLKKHNFKYFLPRHVNQDSLECFFGSVRSHGVRNINPDAYQFVCSFKTLLINNFTSIKSAGNCEHDDSDGTLDNLKQFIESGTNCSLKEPEENNIINIPMFDLPNTFDVCDFTDMTIGYISGYLARTVLKENKFCRLCKNILISNVKNNNLIRVRDYTTKSLLYPSESFQKIIYQMLYITKYILLT
;
A
#
# COMPACT_ATOMS: atom_id res chain seq x y z
N MET A 1 -3.04 -16.79 -17.27
CA MET A 1 -2.57 -15.39 -17.46
C MET A 1 -1.60 -15.39 -18.64
N ASP A 2 -1.80 -14.52 -19.63
CA ASP A 2 -0.88 -14.38 -20.77
C ASP A 2 -0.64 -15.71 -21.52
N GLY A 3 -1.71 -16.49 -21.74
CA GLY A 3 -1.64 -17.80 -22.39
C GLY A 3 -1.03 -18.94 -21.55
N ASN A 4 -0.56 -18.64 -20.33
CA ASN A 4 0.12 -19.60 -19.46
C ASN A 4 -0.70 -19.95 -18.20
N THR A 5 -0.54 -21.19 -17.74
CA THR A 5 -1.10 -21.70 -16.49
C THR A 5 -0.10 -21.47 -15.35
N TYR A 6 -0.57 -20.92 -14.24
CA TYR A 6 0.24 -20.68 -13.05
C TYR A 6 -0.49 -21.20 -11.81
N THR A 7 0.27 -21.61 -10.81
CA THR A 7 -0.25 -22.00 -9.49
C THR A 7 0.11 -20.93 -8.48
N ALA A 8 -0.89 -20.48 -7.71
CA ALA A 8 -0.70 -19.61 -6.56
C ALA A 8 -1.02 -20.40 -5.28
N SER A 9 -0.20 -20.24 -4.26
CA SER A 9 -0.35 -20.89 -2.95
C SER A 9 -0.15 -19.89 -1.82
N TRP A 10 -0.96 -20.02 -0.77
CA TRP A 10 -0.77 -19.27 0.48
C TRP A 10 0.55 -19.63 1.17
N ASP A 11 1.04 -20.86 1.01
CA ASP A 11 2.32 -21.29 1.58
C ASP A 11 3.48 -20.47 1.03
N HIS A 12 3.40 -19.97 -0.21
CA HIS A 12 4.39 -19.07 -0.76
C HIS A 12 4.41 -17.71 -0.05
N ILE A 13 3.24 -17.22 0.41
CA ILE A 13 3.15 -15.96 1.19
C ILE A 13 3.77 -16.17 2.57
N VAL A 14 3.46 -17.28 3.23
CA VAL A 14 4.04 -17.64 4.54
C VAL A 14 5.56 -17.80 4.43
N ALA A 15 6.03 -18.57 3.45
CA ALA A 15 7.46 -18.77 3.22
C ALA A 15 8.20 -17.46 2.90
N MET A 16 7.56 -16.54 2.16
CA MET A 16 8.13 -15.23 1.88
C MET A 16 8.19 -14.34 3.13
N TYR A 17 7.17 -14.41 4.00
CA TYR A 17 7.18 -13.73 5.29
C TYR A 17 8.32 -14.24 6.18
N ASP A 18 8.46 -15.55 6.30
CA ASP A 18 9.52 -16.18 7.10
C ASP A 18 10.91 -15.88 6.52
N PHE A 19 11.04 -15.89 5.19
CA PHE A 19 12.27 -15.52 4.49
C PHE A 19 12.67 -14.06 4.76
N ASP A 20 11.73 -13.10 4.64
CA ASP A 20 11.98 -11.68 4.91
C ASP A 20 12.36 -11.44 6.37
N LYS A 21 11.69 -12.13 7.31
CA LYS A 21 11.98 -12.07 8.75
C LYS A 21 13.33 -12.70 9.10
N LYS A 22 13.71 -13.80 8.45
CA LYS A 22 14.99 -14.47 8.68
C LYS A 22 16.19 -13.62 8.21
N ASN A 23 16.00 -12.83 7.15
CA ASN A 23 17.02 -11.92 6.62
C ASN A 23 16.86 -10.50 7.16
N GLU A 24 16.20 -10.33 8.31
CA GLU A 24 16.11 -9.05 8.99
C GLU A 24 17.45 -8.73 9.67
N GLU A 25 18.08 -7.65 9.24
CA GLU A 25 19.28 -7.09 9.87
C GLU A 25 19.07 -5.60 10.12
N PHE A 26 19.62 -5.08 11.22
CA PHE A 26 19.40 -3.70 11.67
C PHE A 26 17.92 -3.32 11.84
N GLU A 27 17.06 -4.30 12.16
CA GLU A 27 15.59 -4.14 12.24
C GLU A 27 14.96 -3.69 10.91
N LEU A 28 15.67 -3.91 9.80
CA LEU A 28 15.21 -3.57 8.46
C LEU A 28 14.72 -4.82 7.74
N ARG A 29 13.45 -4.78 7.37
CA ARG A 29 12.82 -5.79 6.52
C ARG A 29 12.50 -5.23 5.14
N THR A 30 12.59 -6.07 4.11
CA THR A 30 12.19 -5.67 2.76
C THR A 30 10.67 -5.47 2.68
N LEU A 31 9.87 -6.30 3.36
CA LEU A 31 8.40 -6.24 3.40
C LEU A 31 7.87 -5.78 4.76
N VAL A 32 8.31 -4.60 5.24
CA VAL A 32 7.94 -4.01 6.55
C VAL A 32 6.46 -4.08 6.93
N LYS A 33 5.53 -3.99 5.95
CA LYS A 33 4.09 -4.02 6.19
C LYS A 33 3.56 -5.44 6.44
N LEU A 34 4.21 -6.47 5.88
CA LEU A 34 3.82 -7.86 6.07
C LEU A 34 4.26 -8.32 7.47
N ASN A 35 3.29 -8.51 8.36
CA ASN A 35 3.52 -8.84 9.77
C ASN A 35 2.64 -10.02 10.21
N ASP A 36 2.77 -10.46 11.46
CA ASP A 36 2.04 -11.60 12.01
C ASP A 36 0.52 -11.49 11.85
N ASN A 37 -0.07 -10.28 11.84
CA ASN A 37 -1.51 -10.09 11.63
C ASN A 37 -1.97 -10.42 10.20
N HIS A 38 -1.05 -10.52 9.24
CA HIS A 38 -1.33 -10.95 7.87
C HIS A 38 -1.35 -12.47 7.75
N ILE A 39 -0.49 -13.14 8.52
CA ILE A 39 -0.35 -14.60 8.51
C ILE A 39 -1.40 -15.23 9.44
N ASN A 40 -1.54 -14.69 10.65
CA ASN A 40 -2.50 -15.10 11.67
C ASN A 40 -3.85 -14.38 11.48
N MET A 41 -4.59 -14.78 10.45
CA MET A 41 -5.81 -14.10 10.00
C MET A 41 -7.00 -14.15 10.97
N ALA A 42 -6.97 -14.99 12.01
CA ALA A 42 -8.13 -15.24 12.88
C ALA A 42 -8.71 -13.96 13.52
N ARG A 43 -7.84 -13.05 13.96
CA ARG A 43 -8.23 -11.79 14.63
C ARG A 43 -8.37 -10.61 13.67
N SER A 44 -7.87 -10.72 12.45
CA SER A 44 -7.76 -9.63 11.47
C SER A 44 -8.56 -9.88 10.19
N LYS A 45 -9.42 -10.91 10.15
CA LYS A 45 -10.17 -11.33 8.96
C LYS A 45 -11.03 -10.24 8.30
N MET A 46 -11.47 -9.24 9.07
CA MET A 46 -12.27 -8.11 8.56
C MET A 46 -11.42 -6.90 8.17
N LYS A 47 -10.10 -6.94 8.40
CA LYS A 47 -9.21 -5.82 8.12
C LYS A 47 -8.75 -5.85 6.67
N VAL A 48 -9.51 -5.18 5.80
CA VAL A 48 -9.25 -5.09 4.34
C VAL A 48 -7.83 -4.63 4.05
N SER A 49 -7.28 -3.72 4.85
CA SER A 49 -5.90 -3.23 4.68
C SER A 49 -4.84 -4.32 4.80
N ASN A 50 -5.05 -5.35 5.62
CA ASN A 50 -4.13 -6.49 5.68
C ASN A 50 -4.17 -7.28 4.37
N ALA A 51 -5.37 -7.58 3.86
CA ALA A 51 -5.51 -8.29 2.58
C ALA A 51 -4.89 -7.51 1.41
N ALA A 52 -5.14 -6.20 1.33
CA ALA A 52 -4.56 -5.32 0.32
C ALA A 52 -3.02 -5.27 0.40
N GLN A 53 -2.45 -5.31 1.61
CA GLN A 53 -0.99 -5.34 1.81
C GLN A 53 -0.36 -6.66 1.35
N VAL A 54 -1.00 -7.81 1.59
CA VAL A 54 -0.55 -9.11 1.06
C VAL A 54 -0.50 -9.08 -0.46
N PHE A 55 -1.55 -8.62 -1.11
CA PHE A 55 -1.64 -8.57 -2.57
C PHE A 55 -0.95 -7.34 -3.18
N SER A 56 -0.03 -6.69 -2.48
CA SER A 56 0.60 -5.47 -2.99
C SER A 56 1.64 -5.74 -4.07
N HIS A 57 1.86 -4.76 -4.95
CA HIS A 57 2.99 -4.76 -5.90
C HIS A 57 4.34 -5.02 -5.20
N ARG A 58 4.51 -4.52 -3.98
CA ARG A 58 5.75 -4.65 -3.21
C ARG A 58 6.01 -6.11 -2.82
N VAL A 59 4.98 -6.84 -2.37
CA VAL A 59 5.06 -8.28 -2.13
C VAL A 59 5.31 -9.05 -3.43
N ALA A 60 4.56 -8.71 -4.49
CA ALA A 60 4.70 -9.37 -5.79
C ALA A 60 6.11 -9.25 -6.40
N SER A 61 6.65 -8.02 -6.46
CA SER A 61 7.98 -7.74 -7.05
C SER A 61 9.11 -8.39 -6.25
N THR A 62 9.06 -8.31 -4.92
CA THR A 62 10.04 -8.96 -4.04
C THR A 62 9.93 -10.48 -4.12
N MET A 63 8.73 -11.05 -4.09
CA MET A 63 8.53 -12.50 -4.22
C MET A 63 9.05 -13.02 -5.56
N LYS A 64 8.83 -12.29 -6.65
CA LYS A 64 9.40 -12.64 -7.96
C LYS A 64 10.92 -12.64 -7.92
N LEU A 65 11.55 -11.59 -7.38
CA LEU A 65 13.00 -11.50 -7.24
C LEU A 65 13.56 -12.69 -6.44
N VAL A 66 12.96 -13.00 -5.30
CA VAL A 66 13.40 -14.13 -4.47
C VAL A 66 13.20 -15.44 -5.22
N SER A 67 12.08 -15.62 -5.91
CA SER A 67 11.79 -16.82 -6.71
C SER A 67 12.82 -17.04 -7.82
N ASP A 68 13.18 -15.98 -8.55
CA ASP A 68 14.14 -16.01 -9.65
C ASP A 68 15.57 -16.37 -9.19
N ASN A 69 15.91 -16.11 -7.91
CA ASN A 69 17.24 -16.38 -7.33
C ASN A 69 17.25 -17.56 -6.34
N ALA A 70 16.11 -18.19 -6.06
CA ALA A 70 16.02 -19.25 -5.08
C ALA A 70 16.62 -20.57 -5.61
N PRO A 71 17.21 -21.42 -4.73
CA PRO A 71 17.69 -22.74 -5.12
C PRO A 71 16.58 -23.57 -5.78
N LYS A 72 16.92 -24.25 -6.88
CA LYS A 72 15.98 -25.14 -7.59
C LYS A 72 15.40 -26.18 -6.62
N GLY A 73 14.09 -26.35 -6.64
CA GLY A 73 13.37 -27.28 -5.76
C GLY A 73 12.94 -26.69 -4.41
N SER A 74 13.39 -25.49 -4.05
CA SER A 74 12.86 -24.79 -2.87
C SER A 74 11.41 -24.35 -3.09
N LEU A 75 10.65 -24.18 -2.00
CA LEU A 75 9.27 -23.72 -2.06
C LEU A 75 9.14 -22.36 -2.77
N LEU A 76 10.09 -21.44 -2.49
CA LEU A 76 10.10 -20.10 -3.10
C LEU A 76 10.52 -20.11 -4.57
N ALA A 77 11.28 -21.09 -5.06
CA ALA A 77 11.58 -21.21 -6.50
C ALA A 77 10.32 -21.43 -7.36
N ASN A 78 9.23 -21.91 -6.76
CA ASN A 78 7.93 -22.10 -7.43
C ASN A 78 6.94 -20.95 -7.17
N ALA A 79 7.37 -19.86 -6.53
CA ALA A 79 6.50 -18.76 -6.11
C ALA A 79 6.15 -17.75 -7.23
N VAL A 80 6.73 -17.87 -8.43
CA VAL A 80 6.44 -16.97 -9.58
C VAL A 80 4.93 -16.85 -9.86
N GLY A 81 4.19 -17.95 -9.76
CA GLY A 81 2.74 -17.95 -9.94
C GLY A 81 2.00 -17.12 -8.88
N THR A 82 2.39 -17.23 -7.61
CA THR A 82 1.85 -16.40 -6.53
C THR A 82 2.23 -14.93 -6.72
N ALA A 83 3.47 -14.63 -7.12
CA ALA A 83 3.90 -13.26 -7.40
C ALA A 83 3.05 -12.61 -8.50
N LYS A 84 2.81 -13.32 -9.60
CA LYS A 84 1.93 -12.85 -10.68
C LYS A 84 0.49 -12.64 -10.21
N PHE A 85 -0.03 -13.56 -9.39
CA PHE A 85 -1.36 -13.44 -8.81
C PHE A 85 -1.49 -12.22 -7.88
N CYS A 86 -0.50 -11.97 -7.01
CA CYS A 86 -0.49 -10.77 -6.17
C CYS A 86 -0.50 -9.49 -7.01
N LEU A 87 0.35 -9.41 -8.04
CA LEU A 87 0.37 -8.25 -8.93
C LEU A 87 -0.95 -8.06 -9.69
N PHE A 88 -1.57 -9.16 -10.14
CA PHE A 88 -2.87 -9.13 -10.77
C PHE A 88 -3.95 -8.56 -9.83
N MET A 89 -3.96 -9.01 -8.57
CA MET A 89 -4.89 -8.52 -7.56
C MET A 89 -4.62 -7.07 -7.17
N ASP A 90 -3.34 -6.63 -7.02
CA ASP A 90 -2.96 -5.21 -6.78
C ASP A 90 -3.61 -4.30 -7.83
N LYS A 91 -3.36 -4.60 -9.11
CA LYS A 91 -3.86 -3.82 -10.24
C LYS A 91 -5.37 -3.83 -10.33
N THR A 92 -5.99 -4.99 -10.11
CA THR A 92 -7.45 -5.13 -10.18
C THR A 92 -8.12 -4.38 -9.04
N PHE A 93 -7.60 -4.47 -7.83
CA PHE A 93 -8.11 -3.74 -6.68
C PHE A 93 -7.93 -2.22 -6.84
N ASP A 94 -6.76 -1.76 -7.29
CA ASP A 94 -6.52 -0.34 -7.61
C ASP A 94 -7.56 0.18 -8.63
N SER A 95 -7.86 -0.61 -9.67
CA SER A 95 -8.79 -0.24 -10.76
C SER A 95 -10.25 -0.07 -10.33
N VAL A 96 -10.64 -0.59 -9.16
CA VAL A 96 -12.01 -0.50 -8.64
C VAL A 96 -12.10 0.33 -7.37
N ASN A 97 -11.00 0.93 -6.92
CA ASN A 97 -10.95 1.63 -5.62
C ASN A 97 -10.20 2.97 -5.67
N ALA A 98 -10.04 3.56 -6.86
CA ALA A 98 -9.34 4.83 -7.01
C ALA A 98 -10.17 6.04 -6.54
N ARG A 99 -9.52 6.91 -5.76
CA ARG A 99 -10.11 8.16 -5.21
C ARG A 99 -9.65 9.43 -5.92
N THR A 100 -8.52 9.39 -6.63
CA THR A 100 -7.94 10.56 -7.29
C THR A 100 -8.22 10.54 -8.79
N ILE A 101 -8.36 11.72 -9.40
CA ILE A 101 -8.52 11.84 -10.86
C ILE A 101 -7.22 11.45 -11.56
N ASN A 102 -6.11 12.05 -11.11
CA ASN A 102 -4.80 11.82 -11.70
C ASN A 102 -4.15 10.56 -11.12
N PRO A 103 -3.46 9.76 -11.95
CA PRO A 103 -2.75 8.58 -11.48
C PRO A 103 -1.53 8.97 -10.67
N GLU A 104 -1.28 8.19 -9.61
CA GLU A 104 0.03 8.16 -8.97
C GLU A 104 1.07 7.59 -9.94
N LEU A 105 2.30 8.07 -9.86
CA LEU A 105 3.38 7.63 -10.74
C LEU A 105 3.54 6.11 -10.68
N GLY A 106 3.39 5.44 -11.84
CA GLY A 106 3.51 3.98 -11.94
C GLY A 106 2.27 3.17 -11.57
N LYS A 107 1.18 3.83 -11.11
CA LYS A 107 -0.10 3.19 -10.78
C LYS A 107 -1.24 3.78 -11.63
N PRO A 108 -1.27 3.51 -12.94
CA PRO A 108 -2.24 4.12 -13.85
C PRO A 108 -3.69 3.65 -13.65
N LEU A 109 -3.89 2.53 -12.95
CA LEU A 109 -5.21 2.03 -12.56
C LEU A 109 -5.68 2.59 -11.22
N ARG A 110 -4.80 3.26 -10.46
CA ARG A 110 -5.17 3.95 -9.22
C ARG A 110 -5.53 5.40 -9.52
N SER A 111 -6.46 5.58 -10.46
CA SER A 111 -6.93 6.90 -10.92
C SER A 111 -8.37 6.83 -11.39
N ALA A 112 -8.95 7.96 -11.76
CA ALA A 112 -10.27 7.96 -12.38
C ALA A 112 -10.29 7.19 -13.71
N VAL A 113 -11.44 6.59 -13.97
CA VAL A 113 -11.79 5.98 -15.25
C VAL A 113 -12.08 7.10 -16.23
N THR A 114 -11.44 7.07 -17.40
CA THR A 114 -11.59 8.02 -18.50
C THR A 114 -11.46 7.25 -19.81
N ASP A 115 -11.76 7.89 -20.95
CA ASP A 115 -11.60 7.27 -22.26
C ASP A 115 -10.16 6.87 -22.60
N LYS A 116 -9.18 7.51 -21.95
CA LYS A 116 -7.74 7.28 -22.20
C LYS A 116 -7.10 6.41 -21.13
N SER A 117 -7.78 6.10 -20.03
CA SER A 117 -7.19 5.33 -18.94
C SER A 117 -7.29 3.83 -19.21
N PRO A 118 -6.37 3.01 -18.68
CA PRO A 118 -6.26 1.59 -19.05
C PRO A 118 -7.34 0.68 -18.42
N HIS A 119 -8.37 1.25 -17.79
CA HIS A 119 -9.35 0.52 -16.98
C HIS A 119 -10.16 -0.48 -17.81
N ILE A 120 -10.68 -0.06 -18.97
CA ILE A 120 -11.53 -0.93 -19.81
C ILE A 120 -10.77 -2.18 -20.25
N ASP A 121 -9.53 -2.01 -20.72
CA ASP A 121 -8.70 -3.12 -21.17
C ASP A 121 -8.30 -4.02 -20.00
N HIS A 122 -7.96 -3.42 -18.86
CA HIS A 122 -7.66 -4.17 -17.63
C HIS A 122 -8.86 -4.98 -17.14
N TRP A 123 -10.06 -4.41 -17.11
CA TRP A 123 -11.27 -5.12 -16.67
C TRP A 123 -11.63 -6.27 -17.61
N LYS A 124 -11.53 -6.08 -18.93
CA LYS A 124 -11.71 -7.16 -19.91
C LYS A 124 -10.70 -8.29 -19.72
N TYR A 125 -9.44 -7.94 -19.46
CA TYR A 125 -8.40 -8.91 -19.12
C TYR A 125 -8.71 -9.64 -17.81
N ALA A 126 -9.04 -8.90 -16.76
CA ALA A 126 -9.30 -9.44 -15.43
C ALA A 126 -10.50 -10.38 -15.40
N ILE A 127 -11.57 -10.08 -16.15
CA ILE A 127 -12.72 -10.98 -16.33
C ILE A 127 -12.25 -12.35 -16.85
N LYS A 128 -11.45 -12.38 -17.93
CA LYS A 128 -10.92 -13.63 -18.50
C LYS A 128 -10.04 -14.38 -17.52
N VAL A 129 -9.23 -13.67 -16.74
CA VAL A 129 -8.38 -14.27 -15.71
C VAL A 129 -9.23 -14.91 -14.62
N PHE A 130 -10.23 -14.22 -14.08
CA PHE A 130 -11.15 -14.77 -13.08
C PHE A 130 -11.96 -15.96 -13.61
N GLU A 131 -12.45 -15.90 -14.84
CA GLU A 131 -13.16 -17.01 -15.52
C GLU A 131 -12.26 -18.27 -15.65
N SER A 132 -10.94 -18.09 -15.75
CA SER A 132 -9.99 -19.19 -15.83
C SER A 132 -9.55 -19.79 -14.49
N MET A 133 -9.88 -19.16 -13.35
CA MET A 133 -9.40 -19.59 -12.04
C MET A 133 -10.06 -20.88 -11.58
N LYS A 134 -9.25 -21.79 -11.02
CA LYS A 134 -9.68 -23.02 -10.35
C LYS A 134 -9.02 -23.11 -8.99
N PHE A 135 -9.79 -23.46 -7.97
CA PHE A 135 -9.29 -23.65 -6.60
C PHE A 135 -9.19 -25.13 -6.33
N VAL A 136 -7.98 -25.62 -6.09
CA VAL A 136 -7.72 -27.05 -5.89
C VAL A 136 -7.45 -27.31 -4.42
N ASN A 137 -8.21 -28.21 -3.81
CA ASN A 137 -7.95 -28.66 -2.45
C ASN A 137 -6.71 -29.56 -2.42
N LYS A 138 -5.75 -29.24 -1.54
CA LYS A 138 -4.47 -29.97 -1.47
C LYS A 138 -4.60 -31.42 -1.02
N THR A 139 -5.60 -31.76 -0.22
CA THR A 139 -5.77 -33.09 0.39
C THR A 139 -6.44 -34.07 -0.56
N ASN A 140 -7.48 -33.63 -1.29
CA ASN A 140 -8.30 -34.52 -2.13
C ASN A 140 -8.26 -34.18 -3.63
N GLY A 141 -7.52 -33.16 -4.04
CA GLY A 141 -7.40 -32.74 -5.45
C GLY A 141 -8.68 -32.16 -6.07
N LYS A 142 -9.78 -32.04 -5.30
CA LYS A 142 -11.06 -31.57 -5.80
C LYS A 142 -10.95 -30.10 -6.19
N SER A 143 -11.41 -29.79 -7.41
CA SER A 143 -11.50 -28.42 -7.89
C SER A 143 -12.85 -27.81 -7.54
N THR A 144 -12.83 -26.58 -7.02
CA THR A 144 -14.00 -25.77 -6.72
C THR A 144 -13.82 -24.35 -7.24
N ILE A 145 -14.92 -23.59 -7.31
CA ILE A 145 -14.92 -22.17 -7.63
C ILE A 145 -15.68 -21.46 -6.51
N PRO A 146 -15.02 -20.66 -5.67
CA PRO A 146 -15.70 -19.96 -4.59
C PRO A 146 -16.61 -18.85 -5.15
N PRO A 147 -17.72 -18.51 -4.46
CA PRO A 147 -18.68 -17.50 -4.94
C PRO A 147 -18.05 -16.13 -5.23
N CYS A 148 -16.97 -15.77 -4.53
CA CYS A 148 -16.28 -14.50 -4.72
C CYS A 148 -15.74 -14.32 -6.14
N ILE A 149 -15.39 -15.39 -6.87
CA ILE A 149 -14.92 -15.30 -8.26
C ILE A 149 -16.04 -14.84 -9.17
N LYS A 150 -17.24 -15.40 -9.01
CA LYS A 150 -18.44 -14.96 -9.72
C LYS A 150 -18.74 -13.49 -9.40
N ASN A 151 -18.61 -13.09 -8.13
CA ASN A 151 -18.87 -11.71 -7.72
C ASN A 151 -17.84 -10.71 -8.27
N TRP A 152 -16.57 -11.10 -8.38
CA TRP A 152 -15.55 -10.30 -9.06
C TRP A 152 -15.88 -10.09 -10.54
N ILE A 153 -16.27 -11.15 -11.25
CA ILE A 153 -16.66 -11.08 -12.66
C ILE A 153 -17.88 -10.15 -12.84
N ILE A 154 -18.90 -10.31 -11.99
CA ILE A 154 -20.09 -9.44 -12.01
C ILE A 154 -19.69 -7.99 -11.77
N SER A 155 -18.89 -7.72 -10.74
CA SER A 155 -18.44 -6.37 -10.40
C SER A 155 -17.73 -5.73 -11.59
N LEU A 156 -16.73 -6.40 -12.19
CA LEU A 156 -16.00 -5.87 -13.34
C LEU A 156 -16.89 -5.63 -14.57
N LYS A 157 -17.87 -6.51 -14.83
CA LYS A 157 -18.87 -6.30 -15.89
C LYS A 157 -19.77 -5.09 -15.59
N SER A 158 -20.16 -4.90 -14.33
CA SER A 158 -20.93 -3.73 -13.89
C SER A 158 -20.14 -2.43 -13.99
N PHE A 159 -18.85 -2.43 -13.64
CA PHE A 159 -17.95 -1.28 -13.81
C PHE A 159 -17.80 -0.87 -15.28
N LEU A 160 -17.65 -1.85 -16.18
CA LEU A 160 -17.66 -1.62 -17.65
C LEU A 160 -18.96 -0.98 -18.10
N TYR A 161 -20.10 -1.56 -17.71
CA TYR A 161 -21.42 -1.04 -18.06
C TYR A 161 -21.64 0.38 -17.53
N LEU A 162 -21.33 0.61 -16.25
CA LEU A 162 -21.49 1.90 -15.58
C LEU A 162 -20.70 2.99 -16.30
N TRP A 163 -19.43 2.74 -16.65
CA TRP A 163 -18.63 3.71 -17.37
C TRP A 163 -19.24 4.07 -18.74
N ILE A 164 -19.74 3.07 -19.48
CA ILE A 164 -20.43 3.29 -20.76
C ILE A 164 -21.66 4.20 -20.58
N GLN A 165 -22.45 4.00 -19.52
CA GLN A 165 -23.62 4.85 -19.25
C GLN A 165 -23.23 6.25 -18.80
N LEU A 166 -22.28 6.39 -17.88
CA LEU A 166 -21.79 7.69 -17.43
C LEU A 166 -21.25 8.52 -18.61
N LYS A 167 -20.52 7.89 -19.52
CA LYS A 167 -20.04 8.54 -20.75
C LYS A 167 -21.19 9.05 -21.62
N LYS A 168 -22.27 8.28 -21.81
CA LYS A 168 -23.47 8.74 -22.55
C LYS A 168 -24.11 9.97 -21.92
N HIS A 169 -23.96 10.15 -20.62
CA HIS A 169 -24.41 11.33 -19.88
C HIS A 169 -23.33 12.42 -19.74
N ASN A 170 -22.31 12.43 -20.61
CA ASN A 170 -21.26 13.44 -20.67
C ASN A 170 -20.37 13.56 -19.42
N PHE A 171 -20.27 12.50 -18.59
CA PHE A 171 -19.29 12.48 -17.50
C PHE A 171 -17.87 12.43 -18.07
N LYS A 172 -17.01 13.35 -17.61
CA LYS A 172 -15.60 13.42 -18.04
C LYS A 172 -14.74 12.29 -17.46
N TYR A 173 -15.11 11.82 -16.27
CA TYR A 173 -14.41 10.78 -15.55
C TYR A 173 -15.34 10.09 -14.55
N PHE A 174 -14.91 8.95 -14.04
CA PHE A 174 -15.61 8.20 -13.00
C PHE A 174 -14.61 7.76 -11.91
N LEU A 175 -14.94 8.00 -10.65
CA LEU A 175 -14.14 7.58 -9.49
C LEU A 175 -14.69 6.27 -8.93
N PRO A 176 -13.98 5.13 -9.11
CA PRO A 176 -14.45 3.83 -8.64
C PRO A 176 -14.72 3.77 -7.14
N ARG A 177 -14.00 4.56 -6.34
CA ARG A 177 -14.16 4.63 -4.88
C ARG A 177 -15.60 4.94 -4.45
N HIS A 178 -16.39 5.65 -5.27
CA HIS A 178 -17.75 6.05 -4.92
C HIS A 178 -18.79 4.93 -5.07
N VAL A 179 -18.38 3.72 -5.50
CA VAL A 179 -19.30 2.59 -5.79
C VAL A 179 -19.08 1.41 -4.83
N ASN A 180 -18.33 1.62 -3.75
CA ASN A 180 -18.26 0.68 -2.62
C ASN A 180 -19.10 1.18 -1.44
N GLN A 181 -19.22 0.33 -0.42
CA GLN A 181 -20.00 0.62 0.79
C GLN A 181 -19.14 1.23 1.91
N ASP A 182 -17.90 1.63 1.64
CA ASP A 182 -16.97 2.06 2.68
C ASP A 182 -17.47 3.31 3.40
N SER A 183 -18.04 4.29 2.68
CA SER A 183 -18.62 5.49 3.31
C SER A 183 -19.75 5.13 4.28
N LEU A 184 -20.53 4.07 3.99
CA LEU A 184 -21.55 3.56 4.89
C LEU A 184 -20.94 2.83 6.11
N GLU A 185 -19.88 2.05 5.91
CA GLU A 185 -19.15 1.41 7.01
C GLU A 185 -18.48 2.44 7.94
N CYS A 186 -17.91 3.50 7.35
CA CYS A 186 -17.38 4.66 8.06
C CYS A 186 -18.48 5.33 8.89
N PHE A 187 -19.67 5.56 8.30
CA PHE A 187 -20.82 6.09 9.02
C PHE A 187 -21.20 5.21 10.23
N PHE A 188 -21.26 3.88 10.08
CA PHE A 188 -21.50 2.98 11.20
C PHE A 188 -20.37 3.02 12.25
N GLY A 189 -19.13 3.25 11.83
CA GLY A 189 -18.01 3.54 12.73
C GLY A 189 -18.25 4.78 13.58
N SER A 190 -18.66 5.87 12.94
CA SER A 190 -19.01 7.13 13.60
C SER A 190 -20.14 6.94 14.61
N VAL A 191 -21.22 6.22 14.24
CA VAL A 191 -22.32 5.90 15.17
C VAL A 191 -21.83 5.14 16.40
N ARG A 192 -20.99 4.12 16.23
CA ARG A 192 -20.43 3.34 17.36
C ARG A 192 -19.50 4.18 18.24
N SER A 193 -18.72 5.09 17.64
CA SER A 193 -17.84 6.00 18.40
C SER A 193 -18.60 7.02 19.23
N HIS A 194 -19.79 7.45 18.78
CA HIS A 194 -20.64 8.40 19.50
C HIS A 194 -21.08 7.88 20.87
N GLY A 195 -21.29 6.56 20.99
CA GLY A 195 -21.62 5.90 22.25
C GLY A 195 -20.46 5.80 23.24
N VAL A 196 -19.23 6.17 22.85
CA VAL A 196 -17.96 6.08 23.60
C VAL A 196 -17.70 4.69 24.20
N ARG A 197 -18.38 4.34 25.30
CA ARG A 197 -18.32 3.02 25.94
C ARG A 197 -19.37 2.05 25.37
N ASN A 198 -20.44 2.55 24.78
CA ASN A 198 -21.47 1.73 24.15
C ASN A 198 -21.21 1.60 22.63
N ILE A 199 -20.44 0.58 22.26
CA ILE A 199 -20.08 0.27 20.87
C ILE A 199 -21.13 -0.59 20.14
N ASN A 200 -22.24 -0.94 20.80
CA ASN A 200 -23.33 -1.74 20.25
C ASN A 200 -24.69 -1.09 20.55
N PRO A 201 -25.03 0.01 19.85
CA PRO A 201 -26.24 0.76 20.12
C PRO A 201 -27.49 -0.04 19.76
N ASP A 202 -28.54 0.09 20.58
CA ASP A 202 -29.89 -0.33 20.21
C ASP A 202 -30.51 0.62 19.15
N ALA A 203 -31.72 0.30 18.68
CA ALA A 203 -32.39 1.09 17.65
C ALA A 203 -32.65 2.55 18.09
N TYR A 204 -32.97 2.79 19.36
CA TYR A 204 -33.21 4.15 19.88
C TYR A 204 -31.89 4.94 19.93
N GLN A 205 -30.83 4.33 20.45
CA GLN A 205 -29.49 4.91 20.53
C GLN A 205 -28.91 5.19 19.14
N PHE A 206 -29.19 4.31 18.17
CA PHE A 206 -28.85 4.54 16.77
C PHE A 206 -29.55 5.78 16.23
N VAL A 207 -30.87 5.91 16.43
CA VAL A 207 -31.64 7.09 15.97
C VAL A 207 -31.11 8.37 16.61
N CYS A 208 -30.79 8.35 17.90
CA CYS A 208 -30.18 9.50 18.58
C CYS A 208 -28.82 9.85 17.99
N SER A 209 -27.94 8.86 17.82
CA SER A 209 -26.60 9.07 17.23
C SER A 209 -26.68 9.56 15.79
N PHE A 210 -27.61 9.01 14.99
CA PHE A 210 -27.85 9.45 13.61
C PHE A 210 -28.27 10.92 13.56
N LYS A 211 -29.25 11.33 14.38
CA LYS A 211 -29.69 12.73 14.46
C LYS A 211 -28.55 13.66 14.86
N THR A 212 -27.76 13.27 15.86
CA THR A 212 -26.62 14.07 16.32
C THR A 212 -25.53 14.17 15.25
N LEU A 213 -25.15 13.06 14.60
CA LEU A 213 -24.16 13.07 13.52
C LEU A 213 -24.65 13.89 12.32
N LEU A 214 -25.93 13.82 11.98
CA LEU A 214 -26.52 14.63 10.93
C LEU A 214 -26.39 16.12 11.27
N ILE A 215 -26.80 16.53 12.46
CA ILE A 215 -26.66 17.93 12.93
C ILE A 215 -25.18 18.34 12.94
N ASN A 216 -24.29 17.51 13.50
CA ASN A 216 -22.86 17.78 13.54
C ASN A 216 -22.24 17.92 12.15
N ASN A 217 -22.68 17.13 11.16
CA ASN A 217 -22.22 17.31 9.78
C ASN A 217 -22.66 18.66 9.20
N PHE A 218 -23.83 19.18 9.60
CA PHE A 218 -24.28 20.52 9.22
C PHE A 218 -23.64 21.66 10.05
N THR A 219 -23.11 21.38 11.25
CA THR A 219 -22.63 22.41 12.21
C THR A 219 -21.13 22.38 12.51
N SER A 220 -20.39 21.30 12.18
CA SER A 220 -19.02 21.13 12.64
C SER A 220 -18.00 21.94 11.84
N ILE A 221 -17.09 22.58 12.57
CA ILE A 221 -15.77 22.99 12.10
C ILE A 221 -14.85 21.78 12.30
N LYS A 222 -14.80 20.90 11.29
CA LYS A 222 -13.89 19.73 11.14
C LYS A 222 -13.20 19.23 12.42
N SER A 223 -13.68 18.13 13.02
CA SER A 223 -12.90 17.36 13.99
C SER A 223 -12.25 16.15 13.33
N ALA A 224 -10.94 16.02 13.51
CA ALA A 224 -10.12 14.92 13.01
C ALA A 224 -10.40 13.64 13.82
N GLY A 225 -10.83 12.58 13.15
CA GLY A 225 -10.91 11.22 13.69
C GLY A 225 -9.85 10.30 13.06
N ASN A 226 -9.55 9.17 13.71
CA ASN A 226 -8.52 8.19 13.29
C ASN A 226 -8.92 7.30 12.08
N CYS A 227 -9.94 7.68 11.30
CA CYS A 227 -10.29 7.01 10.05
C CYS A 227 -9.69 7.78 8.87
N GLU A 228 -9.32 7.09 7.78
CA GLU A 228 -8.93 7.80 6.55
C GLU A 228 -10.10 8.72 6.15
N HIS A 229 -9.87 10.03 6.09
CA HIS A 229 -10.87 10.99 5.66
C HIS A 229 -11.39 10.60 4.27
N ASP A 230 -12.68 10.29 4.19
CA ASP A 230 -13.41 10.17 2.94
C ASP A 230 -13.92 11.57 2.58
N ASP A 231 -13.75 12.01 1.33
CA ASP A 231 -14.24 13.32 0.87
C ASP A 231 -15.79 13.38 0.83
N SER A 232 -16.46 12.32 1.31
CA SER A 232 -17.90 12.25 1.58
C SER A 232 -18.34 12.90 2.91
N ASP A 233 -17.41 13.45 3.71
CA ASP A 233 -17.67 14.12 5.00
C ASP A 233 -18.34 15.51 4.87
N GLY A 234 -19.16 15.73 3.85
CA GLY A 234 -19.86 17.00 3.63
C GLY A 234 -21.27 16.83 3.10
N THR A 235 -22.25 17.44 3.76
CA THR A 235 -23.55 17.75 3.15
C THR A 235 -23.34 18.76 2.01
N LEU A 236 -24.17 18.71 0.96
CA LEU A 236 -24.04 19.54 -0.24
C LEU A 236 -24.03 21.05 0.06
N ASP A 237 -24.62 21.47 1.17
CA ASP A 237 -24.56 22.83 1.70
C ASP A 237 -24.29 22.77 3.21
N ASN A 238 -23.36 23.61 3.68
CA ASN A 238 -23.16 23.87 5.11
C ASN A 238 -23.93 25.12 5.51
N LEU A 239 -24.60 25.10 6.67
CA LEU A 239 -25.29 26.26 7.25
C LEU A 239 -24.32 27.25 7.92
N LYS A 240 -23.07 27.26 7.44
CA LYS A 240 -21.90 27.93 8.02
C LYS A 240 -22.16 29.42 8.31
N GLN A 241 -22.91 30.07 7.43
CA GLN A 241 -23.20 31.51 7.52
C GLN A 241 -24.06 31.89 8.75
N PHE A 242 -24.75 30.94 9.40
CA PHE A 242 -25.58 31.21 10.57
C PHE A 242 -24.84 31.11 11.91
N ILE A 243 -23.64 30.53 11.96
CA ILE A 243 -23.01 30.12 13.24
C ILE A 243 -21.65 30.81 13.50
N GLU A 244 -21.01 31.43 12.51
CA GLU A 244 -19.66 32.03 12.63
C GLU A 244 -19.56 33.36 13.42
N SER A 245 -20.35 33.55 14.47
CA SER A 245 -20.09 34.56 15.50
C SER A 245 -19.30 33.93 16.66
N GLY A 246 -17.97 33.86 16.52
CA GLY A 246 -17.00 33.41 17.53
C GLY A 246 -16.43 32.02 17.18
N THR A 247 -15.12 31.77 17.10
CA THR A 247 -13.97 32.30 17.84
C THR A 247 -12.69 31.83 17.12
N ASN A 248 -11.61 32.62 17.15
CA ASN A 248 -10.29 32.23 16.63
C ASN A 248 -9.41 31.63 17.74
N CYS A 249 -8.67 30.55 17.44
CA CYS A 249 -7.50 30.14 18.24
C CYS A 249 -6.37 29.67 17.31
N SER A 250 -5.17 30.17 17.58
CA SER A 250 -3.93 29.92 16.84
C SER A 250 -3.03 28.99 17.64
N LEU A 251 -2.36 28.05 16.98
CA LEU A 251 -1.40 27.13 17.59
C LEU A 251 0.03 27.64 17.34
N LYS A 252 0.87 27.61 18.38
CA LYS A 252 2.32 27.86 18.29
C LYS A 252 3.08 26.54 18.11
N GLU A 253 4.12 26.55 17.29
CA GLU A 253 5.10 25.46 17.19
C GLU A 253 6.14 25.55 18.33
N PRO A 254 6.67 24.43 18.84
CA PRO A 254 7.89 24.43 19.63
C PRO A 254 9.13 24.25 18.74
N GLU A 255 10.08 25.18 18.87
CA GLU A 255 11.47 25.01 18.46
C GLU A 255 12.26 24.36 19.60
N GLU A 256 12.87 23.19 19.38
CA GLU A 256 14.00 22.71 20.18
C GLU A 256 15.05 22.05 19.28
N ASN A 257 16.22 22.69 19.18
CA ASN A 257 17.42 22.13 18.56
C ASN A 257 18.14 21.23 19.57
N ASN A 258 17.83 19.94 19.55
CA ASN A 258 18.59 18.96 20.34
C ASN A 258 19.90 18.60 19.61
N ILE A 259 21.03 19.09 20.12
CA ILE A 259 22.37 18.68 19.69
C ILE A 259 22.66 17.32 20.32
N ILE A 260 22.62 16.27 19.52
CA ILE A 260 22.98 14.91 19.94
C ILE A 260 24.49 14.75 19.74
N ASN A 261 25.24 14.60 20.85
CA ASN A 261 26.65 14.21 20.79
C ASN A 261 26.75 12.71 20.50
N ILE A 262 27.18 12.36 19.28
CA ILE A 262 27.37 10.97 18.85
C ILE A 262 28.78 10.52 19.29
N PRO A 263 28.92 9.39 20.01
CA PRO A 263 30.22 8.83 20.36
C PRO A 263 31.07 8.55 19.11
N MET A 264 32.39 8.72 19.20
CA MET A 264 33.29 8.36 18.13
C MET A 264 33.40 6.83 18.08
N PHE A 265 32.75 6.19 17.10
CA PHE A 265 32.78 4.75 16.90
C PHE A 265 33.87 4.35 15.91
N ASP A 266 34.67 3.34 16.24
CA ASP A 266 35.53 2.64 15.28
C ASP A 266 34.65 1.86 14.30
N LEU A 267 34.40 2.47 13.15
CA LEU A 267 33.53 1.93 12.12
C LEU A 267 34.27 0.85 11.31
N PRO A 268 33.71 -0.37 11.16
CA PRO A 268 34.32 -1.38 10.31
C PRO A 268 34.33 -0.92 8.85
N ASN A 269 35.39 -1.28 8.13
CA ASN A 269 35.55 -0.94 6.72
C ASN A 269 34.72 -1.82 5.79
N THR A 270 34.30 -2.99 6.28
CA THR A 270 33.53 -4.02 5.57
C THR A 270 32.38 -4.49 6.46
N PHE A 271 31.20 -4.65 5.88
CA PHE A 271 30.02 -5.20 6.55
C PHE A 271 29.70 -6.54 5.90
N ASP A 272 29.69 -7.61 6.68
CA ASP A 272 29.28 -8.94 6.21
C ASP A 272 27.77 -9.07 6.44
N VAL A 273 26.99 -8.80 5.39
CA VAL A 273 25.54 -8.91 5.39
C VAL A 273 25.10 -9.74 4.20
N CYS A 274 23.95 -10.42 4.31
CA CYS A 274 23.49 -11.24 3.18
C CYS A 274 23.06 -10.36 1.99
N ASP A 275 23.11 -10.91 0.77
CA ASP A 275 22.74 -10.19 -0.46
C ASP A 275 21.34 -9.57 -0.40
N PHE A 276 20.40 -10.21 0.30
CA PHE A 276 19.05 -9.69 0.46
C PHE A 276 19.01 -8.46 1.36
N THR A 277 19.78 -8.46 2.45
CA THR A 277 19.99 -7.30 3.32
C THR A 277 20.67 -6.16 2.55
N ASP A 278 21.73 -6.44 1.79
CA ASP A 278 22.41 -5.42 0.97
C ASP A 278 21.47 -4.76 -0.03
N MET A 279 20.66 -5.57 -0.72
CA MET A 279 19.63 -5.05 -1.61
C MET A 279 18.62 -4.14 -0.87
N THR A 280 18.25 -4.51 0.36
CA THR A 280 17.33 -3.73 1.22
C THR A 280 17.94 -2.38 1.59
N ILE A 281 19.18 -2.39 2.06
CA ILE A 281 19.90 -1.18 2.47
C ILE A 281 20.16 -0.27 1.28
N GLY A 282 20.51 -0.81 0.11
CA GLY A 282 20.63 -0.02 -1.11
C GLY A 282 19.30 0.62 -1.53
N TYR A 283 18.16 -0.09 -1.40
CA TYR A 283 16.84 0.49 -1.64
C TYR A 283 16.52 1.66 -0.68
N ILE A 284 16.83 1.50 0.61
CA ILE A 284 16.64 2.54 1.63
C ILE A 284 17.57 3.73 1.35
N SER A 285 18.83 3.46 1.00
CA SER A 285 19.82 4.47 0.63
C SER A 285 19.34 5.29 -0.57
N GLY A 286 18.76 4.66 -1.60
CA GLY A 286 18.14 5.37 -2.72
C GLY A 286 16.96 6.27 -2.31
N TYR A 287 16.14 5.81 -1.35
CA TYR A 287 15.08 6.61 -0.75
C TYR A 287 15.64 7.83 0.00
N LEU A 288 16.63 7.64 0.87
CA LEU A 288 17.27 8.71 1.65
C LEU A 288 17.96 9.73 0.74
N ALA A 289 18.69 9.27 -0.28
CA ALA A 289 19.30 10.14 -1.27
C ALA A 289 18.24 11.01 -1.96
N ARG A 290 17.09 10.43 -2.33
CA ARG A 290 15.98 11.20 -2.92
C ARG A 290 15.43 12.25 -1.96
N THR A 291 15.28 11.93 -0.68
CA THR A 291 14.81 12.88 0.33
C THR A 291 15.79 14.03 0.48
N VAL A 292 17.08 13.73 0.64
CA VAL A 292 18.15 14.74 0.75
C VAL A 292 18.16 15.67 -0.48
N LEU A 293 18.06 15.09 -1.68
CA LEU A 293 18.03 15.84 -2.95
C LEU A 293 16.78 16.71 -3.14
N LYS A 294 15.67 16.44 -2.44
CA LYS A 294 14.46 17.26 -2.47
C LYS A 294 14.59 18.50 -1.59
N GLU A 295 15.19 18.35 -0.42
CA GLU A 295 15.33 19.43 0.57
C GLU A 295 16.46 20.42 0.22
N ASN A 296 17.44 20.02 -0.60
CA ASN A 296 18.66 20.80 -0.81
C ASN A 296 19.07 20.92 -2.29
N LYS A 297 19.67 22.05 -2.66
CA LYS A 297 20.30 22.25 -3.97
C LYS A 297 21.76 21.78 -3.92
N PHE A 298 22.09 20.79 -4.76
CA PHE A 298 23.44 20.24 -4.85
C PHE A 298 24.11 20.53 -6.18
N CYS A 299 25.43 20.74 -6.17
CA CYS A 299 26.25 20.72 -7.37
C CYS A 299 26.35 19.30 -7.94
N ARG A 300 26.85 19.16 -9.17
CA ARG A 300 26.97 17.86 -9.85
C ARG A 300 27.83 16.85 -9.07
N LEU A 301 28.92 17.29 -8.46
CA LEU A 301 29.81 16.42 -7.68
C LEU A 301 29.11 15.86 -6.44
N CYS A 302 28.45 16.72 -5.66
CA CYS A 302 27.69 16.28 -4.49
C CYS A 302 26.53 15.33 -4.85
N LYS A 303 25.88 15.55 -6.01
CA LYS A 303 24.87 14.59 -6.50
C LYS A 303 25.50 13.22 -6.79
N ASN A 304 26.65 13.16 -7.44
CA ASN A 304 27.34 11.90 -7.72
C ASN A 304 27.83 11.18 -6.46
N ILE A 305 28.06 11.90 -5.35
CA ILE A 305 28.34 11.29 -4.06
C ILE A 305 27.10 10.57 -3.51
N LEU A 306 25.88 11.06 -3.79
CA LEU A 306 24.64 10.45 -3.27
C LEU A 306 24.07 9.36 -4.19
N ILE A 307 24.08 9.59 -5.50
CA ILE A 307 23.40 8.76 -6.49
C ILE A 307 24.33 8.26 -7.58
N SER A 308 24.02 7.07 -8.08
CA SER A 308 24.70 6.44 -9.21
C SER A 308 23.77 6.32 -10.41
N ASN A 309 24.34 6.43 -11.62
CA ASN A 309 23.64 6.09 -12.85
C ASN A 309 23.64 4.57 -13.12
N VAL A 310 24.46 3.81 -12.39
CA VAL A 310 24.61 2.36 -12.55
C VAL A 310 23.50 1.65 -11.77
N LYS A 311 22.70 0.83 -12.48
CA LYS A 311 21.51 0.16 -11.92
C LYS A 311 21.86 -1.20 -11.29
N ASN A 312 22.67 -1.20 -10.24
CA ASN A 312 23.22 -2.43 -9.65
C ASN A 312 22.30 -3.13 -8.64
N ASN A 313 21.34 -2.42 -8.05
CA ASN A 313 20.45 -2.99 -7.03
C ASN A 313 19.21 -3.65 -7.68
N ASN A 314 19.12 -4.98 -7.58
CA ASN A 314 18.03 -5.75 -8.17
C ASN A 314 16.68 -5.48 -7.49
N LEU A 315 16.64 -5.19 -6.18
CA LEU A 315 15.42 -4.86 -5.46
C LEU A 315 14.82 -3.52 -5.92
N ILE A 316 15.65 -2.50 -6.11
CA ILE A 316 15.23 -1.23 -6.73
C ILE A 316 14.67 -1.51 -8.14
N ARG A 317 15.38 -2.32 -8.93
CA ARG A 317 14.97 -2.64 -10.31
C ARG A 317 13.59 -3.28 -10.40
N VAL A 318 13.29 -4.26 -9.55
CA VAL A 318 11.98 -4.94 -9.59
C VAL A 318 10.86 -4.12 -8.95
N ARG A 319 11.18 -3.17 -8.07
CA ARG A 319 10.20 -2.29 -7.40
C ARG A 319 9.89 -1.02 -8.18
N ASP A 320 10.75 -0.61 -9.10
CA ASP A 320 10.56 0.60 -9.89
C ASP A 320 9.46 0.41 -10.95
N TYR A 321 8.33 1.08 -10.74
CA TYR A 321 7.19 1.01 -11.64
C TYR A 321 7.44 1.60 -13.04
N THR A 322 8.37 2.55 -13.16
CA THR A 322 8.56 3.34 -14.40
C THR A 322 10.00 3.31 -14.91
N THR A 323 10.87 2.51 -14.28
CA THR A 323 12.33 2.42 -14.51
C THR A 323 13.12 3.72 -14.26
N LYS A 324 12.44 4.77 -13.82
CA LYS A 324 12.98 6.11 -13.53
C LYS A 324 12.41 6.71 -12.23
N SER A 325 11.57 5.99 -11.49
CA SER A 325 10.91 6.53 -10.30
C SER A 325 11.74 6.37 -9.03
N LEU A 326 12.67 5.42 -9.03
CA LEU A 326 13.56 5.15 -7.91
C LEU A 326 15.00 5.57 -8.25
N LEU A 327 15.68 6.13 -7.27
CA LEU A 327 17.10 6.50 -7.38
C LEU A 327 17.97 5.34 -6.91
N TYR A 328 19.10 5.15 -7.58
CA TYR A 328 20.13 4.22 -7.16
C TYR A 328 21.17 4.99 -6.35
N PRO A 329 21.50 4.56 -5.12
CA PRO A 329 22.55 5.21 -4.35
C PRO A 329 23.91 4.98 -5.01
N SER A 330 24.88 5.85 -4.74
CA SER A 330 26.29 5.52 -4.97
C SER A 330 26.76 4.48 -3.94
N GLU A 331 27.84 3.76 -4.25
CA GLU A 331 28.46 2.82 -3.31
C GLU A 331 28.97 3.54 -2.06
N SER A 332 29.55 4.73 -2.22
CA SER A 332 30.01 5.56 -1.09
C SER A 332 28.86 5.96 -0.17
N PHE A 333 27.70 6.33 -0.73
CA PHE A 333 26.54 6.72 0.07
C PHE A 333 25.92 5.51 0.76
N GLN A 334 25.78 4.38 0.07
CA GLN A 334 25.31 3.15 0.68
C GLN A 334 26.21 2.73 1.85
N LYS A 335 27.54 2.84 1.72
CA LYS A 335 28.49 2.60 2.82
C LYS A 335 28.27 3.53 4.02
N ILE A 336 27.98 4.82 3.81
CA ILE A 336 27.62 5.74 4.90
C ILE A 336 26.35 5.25 5.62
N ILE A 337 25.33 4.83 4.86
CA ILE A 337 24.09 4.31 5.47
C ILE A 337 24.37 3.05 6.29
N TYR A 338 25.22 2.14 5.83
CA TYR A 338 25.67 1.01 6.64
C TYR A 338 26.29 1.44 7.98
N GLN A 339 27.20 2.42 7.94
CA GLN A 339 27.85 2.94 9.14
C GLN A 339 26.82 3.53 10.11
N MET A 340 25.83 4.27 9.59
CA MET A 340 24.74 4.83 10.40
C MET A 340 23.88 3.73 11.04
N LEU A 341 23.50 2.70 10.29
CA LEU A 341 22.70 1.58 10.80
C LEU A 341 23.46 0.77 11.85
N TYR A 342 24.75 0.57 11.63
CA TYR A 342 25.63 -0.07 12.60
C TYR A 342 25.68 0.73 13.90
N ILE A 343 26.03 2.03 13.84
CA ILE A 343 26.05 2.90 15.03
C ILE A 343 24.72 2.86 15.77
N THR A 344 23.59 2.97 15.05
CA THR A 344 22.25 2.95 15.64
C THR A 344 22.01 1.66 16.41
N LYS A 345 22.41 0.50 15.86
CA LYS A 345 22.32 -0.79 16.55
C LYS A 345 23.12 -0.81 17.85
N TYR A 346 24.33 -0.23 17.86
CA TYR A 346 25.13 -0.16 19.10
C TYR A 346 24.51 0.74 20.16
N ILE A 347 24.00 1.91 19.74
CA ILE A 347 23.34 2.87 20.65
C ILE A 347 22.06 2.29 21.26
N LEU A 348 21.30 1.50 20.51
CA LEU A 348 20.07 0.88 21.01
C LEU A 348 20.30 -0.36 21.90
N LEU A 349 21.51 -0.93 21.88
CA LEU A 349 21.89 -2.11 22.68
C LEU A 349 22.60 -1.74 23.99
N THR A 350 23.07 -0.50 24.14
CA THR A 350 23.51 0.11 25.41
C THR A 350 22.34 0.77 26.11
#